data_AF-A0A6G2G1V1-F1
#
_entry.id   AF-A0A6G2G1V1-F1
#
_cell.length_a   1.000
_cell.length_b   1.000
_cell.length_c   1.000
_cell.angle_alpha   90.00
_cell.angle_beta   90.00
_cell.angle_gamma   90.00
#
_symmetry.space_group_name_H-M   'P 1'
#
loop_
_entity.id
_entity.type
_entity.pdbx_description
1 polymer ?
#
loop_
_entity_poly.entity_id
_entity_poly.type
_entity_poly.pdbx_seq_one_letter_code
_entity_poly.pdbx_strand_id
1 'polypeptide(L)' 'MIPLYHDFTDERVLVFGGGPVGARKARRFAAEAAVTVVSPDFEAEDYGDAELVRAAPSPAEVRDWVDRVEPSLVVAATDD' A
#
# COMPACT_ATOMS: atom_id res chain seq x y z
N MET A 1 -11.28 -17.18 -10.74
CA MET A 1 -10.23 -16.92 -9.73
C MET A 1 -9.49 -18.21 -9.46
N ILE A 2 -8.16 -18.19 -9.50
CA ILE A 2 -7.32 -19.32 -9.12
C ILE A 2 -6.66 -18.94 -7.78
N PRO A 3 -6.80 -19.73 -6.71
CA PRO A 3 -6.14 -19.44 -5.44
C PRO A 3 -4.65 -19.74 -5.56
N LEU A 4 -3.81 -18.76 -5.24
CA LEU A 4 -2.36 -18.88 -5.18
C LEU A 4 -1.89 -18.41 -3.82
N TYR A 5 -0.84 -19.04 -3.30
CA TYR A 5 -0.09 -18.56 -2.16
C TYR A 5 1.12 -17.78 -2.67
N HIS A 6 1.34 -16.58 -2.13
CA HIS A 6 2.50 -15.76 -2.43
C HIS A 6 3.29 -15.58 -1.15
N ASP A 7 4.61 -15.81 -1.22
CA ASP A 7 5.53 -15.53 -0.13
C ASP A 7 5.90 -14.05 -0.19
N PHE A 8 5.72 -13.34 0.92
CA PHE A 8 5.97 -11.91 1.04
C PHE A 8 7.22 -11.60 1.86
N THR A 9 7.96 -12.63 2.29
CA THR A 9 9.23 -12.46 3.02
C THR A 9 10.16 -11.55 2.23
N ASP A 10 10.64 -10.47 2.87
CA ASP A 10 11.49 -9.43 2.27
C ASP A 10 10.87 -8.69 1.06
N GLU A 11 9.58 -8.88 0.79
CA GLU A 11 8.87 -8.21 -0.30
C GLU A 11 8.24 -6.88 0.13
N ARG A 12 7.94 -6.07 -0.88
CA ARG A 12 7.36 -4.73 -0.73
C ARG A 12 5.92 -4.68 -1.22
N VAL A 13 5.05 -4.02 -0.46
CA VAL A 13 3.64 -3.76 -0.83
C VAL A 13 3.37 -2.27 -0.82
N LEU A 14 2.84 -1.76 -1.94
CA LEU A 14 2.48 -0.36 -2.09
C LEU A 14 0.96 -0.21 -2.04
N VAL A 15 0.46 0.58 -1.08
CA VAL A 15 -0.97 0.85 -0.90
C VAL A 15 -1.24 2.31 -1.22
N PHE A 16 -2.14 2.59 -2.17
CA PHE A 16 -2.66 3.93 -2.40
C PHE A 16 -4.01 4.09 -1.69
N GLY A 17 -4.13 5.14 -0.87
CA GLY A 17 -5.34 5.45 -0.10
C GLY A 17 -5.17 5.20 1.40
N GLY A 18 -5.45 6.24 2.20
CA GLY A 18 -5.35 6.25 3.65
C GLY A 18 -6.69 6.09 4.37
N GLY A 19 -7.77 5.78 3.65
CA GLY A 19 -9.06 5.50 4.27
C GLY A 19 -9.10 4.14 5.00
N PRO A 20 -10.27 3.74 5.53
CA PRO A 20 -10.44 2.48 6.28
C PRO A 20 -10.04 1.22 5.51
N VAL A 21 -10.23 1.21 4.18
CA VAL A 21 -9.85 0.07 3.32
C VAL A 21 -8.34 -0.04 3.23
N GLY A 22 -7.64 1.07 2.98
CA GLY A 22 -6.18 1.13 2.94
C GLY A 22 -5.57 0.67 4.26
N ALA A 23 -6.05 1.19 5.39
CA ALA A 23 -5.62 0.78 6.72
C ALA A 23 -5.81 -0.71 7.00
N ARG A 24 -6.92 -1.31 6.56
CA ARG A 24 -7.16 -2.75 6.70
C ARG A 24 -6.22 -3.59 5.85
N LYS A 25 -5.88 -3.13 4.64
CA LYS A 25 -4.95 -3.84 3.76
C LYS A 25 -3.51 -3.71 4.25
N ALA A 26 -3.11 -2.51 4.68
CA ALA A 26 -1.79 -2.25 5.25
C ALA A 26 -1.50 -3.17 6.44
N ARG A 27 -2.40 -3.21 7.44
CA ARG A 27 -2.26 -4.10 8.61
C ARG A 27 -2.13 -5.58 8.27
N ARG A 28 -2.82 -6.03 7.20
CA ARG A 28 -2.73 -7.42 6.78
C ARG A 28 -1.36 -7.76 6.19
N PHE A 29 -0.78 -6.86 5.40
CA PHE A 29 0.50 -7.10 4.73
C PHE A 29 1.70 -6.73 5.62
N ALA A 30 1.56 -5.79 6.55
CA ALA A 30 2.64 -5.37 7.44
C ALA A 30 3.14 -6.48 8.37
N ALA A 31 2.35 -7.54 8.55
CA ALA A 31 2.79 -8.74 9.27
C ALA A 31 3.80 -9.60 8.48
N GLU A 32 3.87 -9.45 7.15
CA GLU A 32 4.61 -10.35 6.25
C GLU A 32 5.51 -9.62 5.25
N ALA A 33 5.36 -8.30 5.05
CA ALA A 33 6.06 -7.50 4.04
C ALA A 33 6.35 -6.08 4.53
N ALA A 34 7.28 -5.40 3.86
CA ALA A 34 7.48 -3.96 4.01
C ALA A 34 6.36 -3.20 3.27
N VAL A 35 5.52 -2.48 4.02
CA VAL A 35 4.34 -1.79 3.45
C VAL A 35 4.56 -0.28 3.45
N THR A 36 4.28 0.35 2.31
CA THR A 36 4.19 1.82 2.19
C THR A 36 2.76 2.21 1.83
N VAL A 37 2.14 3.08 2.62
CA VAL A 37 0.82 3.67 2.36
C VAL A 37 0.99 5.11 1.87
N VAL A 38 0.44 5.40 0.70
CA VAL A 38 0.50 6.71 0.06
C VAL A 38 -0.89 7.32 0.04
N SER A 39 -1.06 8.47 0.68
CA SER A 39 -2.36 9.14 0.75
C SER A 39 -2.23 10.63 1.06
N PRO A 40 -3.13 11.51 0.56
CA PRO A 40 -3.18 12.88 1.02
C PRO A 40 -3.49 12.97 2.52
N ASP A 41 -4.31 12.07 3.04
CA ASP A 41 -4.77 12.03 4.43
C ASP A 41 -4.87 10.61 4.99
N PHE A 42 -4.79 10.49 6.31
CA PHE A 42 -4.82 9.22 7.06
C PHE A 42 -5.93 9.30 8.10
N GLU A 43 -7.07 8.65 7.81
CA GLU A 43 -8.29 8.75 8.62
C GLU A 43 -8.40 7.65 9.69
N ALA A 44 -7.63 6.58 9.57
CA ALA A 44 -7.65 5.47 10.50
C ALA A 44 -6.68 5.70 11.66
N GLU A 45 -6.98 5.09 12.81
CA GLU A 45 -6.14 5.17 14.01
C GLU A 45 -4.83 4.37 13.87
N ASP A 46 -4.80 3.35 13.00
CA ASP A 46 -3.70 2.40 12.89
C ASP A 46 -3.58 1.79 11.47
N TYR A 47 -2.33 1.65 11.02
CA TYR A 47 -1.93 1.08 9.73
C TYR A 47 -0.94 -0.11 9.89
N GLY A 48 -0.69 -0.56 11.12
CA GLY A 48 0.36 -1.53 11.45
C GLY A 48 1.75 -0.89 11.35
N ASP A 49 2.75 -1.70 11.04
CA ASP A 49 4.14 -1.24 10.88
C ASP A 49 4.41 -0.59 9.51
N ALA A 50 3.36 -0.11 8.83
CA ALA A 50 3.47 0.50 7.51
C ALA A 50 4.12 1.88 7.57
N GLU A 51 4.95 2.19 6.58
CA GLU A 51 5.44 3.54 6.33
C GLU A 51 4.31 4.39 5.75
N LEU A 52 4.04 5.56 6.35
CA LEU A 52 2.99 6.46 5.90
C LEU A 52 3.62 7.64 5.15
N VAL A 53 3.31 7.76 3.84
CA VAL A 53 3.80 8.85 3.01
C VAL A 53 2.65 9.73 2.56
N ARG A 54 2.69 10.99 2.98
CA ARG A 54 1.67 11.98 2.60
C ARG A 54 1.92 12.47 1.18
N ALA A 55 1.11 12.00 0.23
CA ALA A 55 1.12 12.44 -1.16
C ALA A 55 -0.19 12.10 -1.87
N ALA A 56 -0.52 12.85 -2.93
CA ALA A 56 -1.63 12.57 -3.84
C ALA A 56 -1.09 12.46 -5.27
N PRO A 57 -0.51 11.31 -5.65
CA PRO A 57 0.06 11.13 -6.99
C PRO A 57 -1.02 11.21 -8.05
N SER A 58 -0.77 11.98 -9.10
CA SER A 58 -1.57 11.93 -10.31
C SER A 58 -1.35 10.60 -11.04
N PRO A 59 -2.25 10.21 -11.98
CA PRO A 59 -2.09 8.98 -12.76
C PRO A 59 -0.75 8.87 -13.50
N ALA A 60 -0.16 10.00 -13.90
CA ALA A 60 1.15 10.04 -14.56
C ALA A 60 2.31 9.71 -13.60
N GLU A 61 2.16 10.03 -12.31
CA GLU A 61 3.19 9.84 -11.29
C GLU A 61 3.15 8.45 -10.66
N VAL A 62 2.06 7.68 -10.81
CA VAL A 62 1.93 6.33 -10.23
C VAL A 62 3.06 5.41 -10.68
N ARG A 63 3.53 5.53 -11.94
CA ARG A 63 4.64 4.73 -12.45
C ARG A 63 5.93 5.00 -11.67
N ASP A 64 6.23 6.26 -11.38
CA ASP A 64 7.44 6.63 -10.62
C ASP A 64 7.40 6.06 -9.20
N TRP A 65 6.22 5.94 -8.60
CA TRP A 65 6.04 5.27 -7.31
C TRP A 65 6.30 3.77 -7.39
N VAL A 66 5.79 3.10 -8.42
CA VAL A 66 6.05 1.68 -8.65
C VAL A 66 7.53 1.45 -8.91
N ASP A 67 8.18 2.28 -9.71
CA ASP A 67 9.61 2.13 -10.02
C ASP A 67 10.49 2.44 -8.80
N ARG A 68 10.10 3.38 -7.94
CA ARG A 68 10.83 3.70 -6.70
C ARG A 68 10.68 2.63 -5.63
N VAL A 69 9.47 2.12 -5.44
CA VAL A 69 9.15 1.16 -4.37
C VAL A 69 9.41 -0.27 -4.84
N GLU A 70 9.40 -0.54 -6.14
CA GLU A 70 9.47 -1.86 -6.77
C GLU A 70 8.65 -2.92 -6.00
N PRO A 71 7.33 -2.70 -5.84
CA PRO A 71 6.49 -3.58 -5.04
C PRO A 71 6.14 -4.87 -5.80
N SER A 72 6.09 -5.98 -5.07
CA SER A 72 5.54 -7.24 -5.57
C SER A 72 4.01 -7.24 -5.63
N LEU A 73 3.36 -6.31 -4.90
CA LEU A 73 1.92 -6.07 -4.97
C LEU A 73 1.57 -4.60 -4.80
N VAL A 74 0.67 -4.10 -5.65
CA VAL A 74 0.05 -2.79 -5.51
C VAL A 74 -1.42 -2.95 -5.11
N VAL A 75 -1.87 -2.15 -4.14
CA VAL A 75 -3.27 -2.07 -3.70
C VAL A 75 -3.79 -0.67 -3.97
N ALA A 76 -4.76 -0.54 -4.88
CA ALA A 76 -5.55 0.67 -5.05
C ALA A 76 -6.74 0.63 -4.07
N ALA A 77 -6.69 1.47 -3.03
CA ALA A 77 -7.70 1.62 -2.00
C ALA A 77 -8.14 3.09 -1.86
N THR A 78 -8.25 3.77 -3.00
CA THR A 78 -8.74 5.15 -3.16
C THR A 78 -10.24 5.14 -3.48
N ASP A 79 -10.92 6.26 -3.25
CA ASP A 79 -12.33 6.46 -3.61
C ASP A 79 -12.52 7.21 -4.96
N ASP A 80 -11.41 7.58 -5.61
CA ASP A 80 -11.36 8.23 -6.93
C ASP A 80 -11.60 7.25 -8.11
#